data_AF-A0A955EUN4-F1
#
_entry.id   AF-A0A955EUN4-F1
#
_cell.length_a   1.000
_cell.length_b   1.000
_cell.length_c   1.000
_cell.angle_alpha   90.00
_cell.angle_beta   90.00
_cell.angle_gamma   90.00
#
_symmetry.space_group_name_H-M   'P 1'
#
loop_
_entity.id
_entity.type
_entity.pdbx_description
1 polymer ?
#
loop_
_entity_poly.entity_id
_entity_poly.type
_entity_poly.pdbx_seq_one_letter_code
_entity_poly.pdbx_strand_id
1 'polypeptide(L)' 'MPRPKGSKNKPKPPVVEEFQFSTEQRIKLVANLVVEKIIEDLKFKQQLEALLTENRDVA' A
#
# COMPACT_ATOMS: atom_id res chain seq x y z
N MET A 1 -17.84 -54.89 -13.89
CA MET A 1 -17.54 -54.27 -12.58
C MET A 1 -17.73 -52.75 -12.68
N PRO A 2 -18.35 -52.08 -11.70
CA PRO A 2 -18.53 -50.63 -11.74
C PRO A 2 -17.17 -49.91 -11.54
N ARG A 3 -16.86 -48.90 -12.35
CA ARG A 3 -15.64 -48.07 -12.18
C ARG A 3 -15.73 -47.23 -10.90
N PRO A 4 -14.65 -47.09 -10.13
CA PRO A 4 -14.64 -46.20 -8.97
C PRO A 4 -14.77 -44.75 -9.45
N LYS A 5 -15.73 -44.03 -8.87
CA LYS A 5 -16.00 -42.61 -9.11
C LYS A 5 -14.74 -41.80 -8.83
N GLY A 6 -14.29 -41.06 -9.85
CA GLY A 6 -13.48 -39.83 -9.76
C GLY A 6 -12.29 -39.88 -8.81
N SER A 7 -11.10 -40.09 -9.36
CA SER A 7 -9.83 -39.83 -8.68
C SER A 7 -9.93 -38.51 -7.90
N LYS A 8 -9.87 -38.61 -6.57
CA LYS A 8 -9.83 -37.46 -5.66
C LYS A 8 -8.48 -36.73 -5.70
N ASN A 9 -7.55 -37.11 -6.58
CA ASN A 9 -6.30 -36.41 -6.80
C ASN A 9 -6.49 -35.26 -7.80
N LYS A 10 -7.32 -34.27 -7.44
CA LYS A 10 -7.08 -32.94 -7.98
C LYS A 10 -5.80 -32.44 -7.29
N PRO A 11 -4.74 -32.02 -8.01
CA PRO A 11 -3.62 -31.38 -7.35
C PRO A 11 -4.18 -30.22 -6.54
N LYS A 12 -3.86 -30.17 -5.24
CA LYS A 12 -4.18 -29.01 -4.42
C LYS A 12 -3.60 -27.78 -5.14
N PRO A 13 -4.36 -26.68 -5.28
CA PRO A 13 -3.80 -25.47 -5.85
C PRO A 13 -2.53 -25.13 -5.05
N PRO A 14 -1.44 -24.69 -5.71
CA PRO A 14 -0.25 -24.28 -5.00
C PRO A 14 -0.69 -23.25 -3.95
N VAL A 15 -0.35 -23.51 -2.69
CA VAL A 15 -0.56 -22.53 -1.63
C VAL A 15 0.24 -21.32 -2.07
N VAL A 16 -0.45 -20.25 -2.48
CA VAL A 16 0.20 -18.98 -2.74
C VAL A 16 0.81 -18.61 -1.39
N GLU A 17 2.13 -18.70 -1.27
CA GLU A 17 2.82 -18.28 -0.07
C GLU A 17 2.54 -16.80 0.10
N GLU A 18 1.55 -16.50 0.94
CA GLU A 18 1.25 -15.13 1.35
C GLU A 18 2.51 -14.65 2.06
N PHE A 19 3.25 -13.76 1.39
CA PHE A 19 4.44 -13.14 1.96
C PHE A 19 4.01 -12.32 3.17
N GLN A 20 4.17 -12.89 4.37
CA GLN A 20 3.85 -12.21 5.61
C GLN A 20 5.05 -11.41 6.08
N PHE A 21 4.90 -10.09 6.12
CA PHE A 21 5.89 -9.23 6.74
C PHE A 21 6.00 -9.53 8.23
N SER A 22 7.23 -9.54 8.75
CA SER A 22 7.43 -9.57 10.20
C SER A 22 6.82 -8.31 10.84
N THR A 23 6.50 -8.37 12.14
CA THR A 23 5.96 -7.21 12.86
C THR A 23 6.89 -5.99 12.77
N GLU A 24 8.20 -6.21 12.85
CA GLU A 24 9.20 -5.15 12.69
C GLU A 24 9.16 -4.53 11.30
N GLN A 25 9.08 -5.34 10.24
CA GLN A 25 8.98 -4.86 8.86
C GLN A 25 7.70 -4.03 8.65
N ARG A 26 6.58 -4.46 9.24
CA ARG A 26 5.31 -3.72 9.18
C ARG A 26 5.42 -2.36 9.88
N ILE A 27 6.00 -2.31 11.08
CA ILE A 27 6.18 -1.05 11.81
C ILE A 27 7.09 -0.10 11.02
N LYS A 28 8.18 -0.62 10.44
CA LYS A 28 9.10 0.18 9.63
C LYS A 28 8.42 0.74 8.38
N LEU A 29 7.62 -0.09 7.70
CA LEU A 29 6.85 0.33 6.53
C LEU A 29 5.86 1.45 6.89
N VAL A 30 5.08 1.27 7.95
CA VAL A 30 4.11 2.28 8.40
C VAL A 30 4.82 3.58 8.81
N ALA A 31 5.93 3.49 9.55
CA ALA A 31 6.70 4.66 9.94
C ALA A 31 7.20 5.45 8.72
N ASN A 32 7.76 4.77 7.72
CA ASN A 32 8.23 5.40 6.50
C ASN A 32 7.09 6.10 5.74
N LEU A 33 5.95 5.42 5.57
CA LEU A 33 4.77 5.99 4.90
C LEU A 33 4.25 7.25 5.61
N VAL A 34 4.24 7.25 6.94
CA VAL A 34 3.82 8.43 7.73
C VAL A 34 4.78 9.60 7.52
N VAL A 35 6.09 9.36 7.56
CA VAL A 35 7.09 10.41 7.34
C VAL A 35 7.01 10.98 5.93
N GLU A 36 6.90 10.12 4.92
CA GLU A 36 6.73 10.53 3.52
C GLU A 36 5.49 11.41 3.35
N LYS A 37 4.36 11.01 3.94
CA LYS A 37 3.12 11.80 3.85
C LYS A 37 3.24 13.18 4.50
N ILE A 38 3.88 13.27 5.66
CA ILE A 38 4.13 14.56 6.33
C ILE A 38 4.98 15.47 5.44
N ILE A 39 6.02 14.93 4.81
CA ILE A 39 6.89 15.72 3.92
C ILE A 39 6.12 16.20 2.69
N GLU A 40 5.28 15.35 2.10
CA GLU A 40 4.40 15.74 0.99
C GLU A 40 3.43 16.85 1.38
N ASP A 41 2.79 16.73 2.53
CA ASP A 41 1.82 17.72 3.01
C ASP A 41 2.49 19.07 3.30
N LEU A 42 3.72 19.07 3.83
CA LEU A 42 4.50 20.29 4.03
C LEU A 42 4.87 20.97 2.71
N LYS A 43 5.29 20.20 1.69
CA LYS A 43 5.57 20.73 0.36
C LYS A 43 4.32 21.32 -0.28
N PHE A 44 3.20 20.60 -0.18
CA PHE A 44 1.92 21.07 -0.70
C PHE A 44 1.46 22.35 0.00
N LYS A 45 1.63 22.45 1.33
CA LYS A 45 1.34 23.66 2.10
C LYS A 45 2.12 24.87 1.57
N GLN A 46 3.43 24.72 1.31
CA GLN A 46 4.26 25.81 0.78
C GLN A 46 3.80 26.25 -0.61
N GLN A 47 3.44 25.30 -1.48
CA GLN A 47 2.90 25.60 -2.80
C GLN A 47 1.55 26.33 -2.71
N LEU A 48 0.67 25.88 -1.81
CA LEU A 48 -0.64 26.48 -1.59
C LEU A 48 -0.50 27.90 -1.03
N GLU A 49 0.38 28.11 -0.05
CA GLU A 49 0.67 29.44 0.49
C GLU A 49 1.16 30.39 -0.59
N ALA A 50 2.11 29.95 -1.44
CA ALA A 50 2.64 30.75 -2.54
C ALA A 50 1.54 31.17 -3.54
N LEU A 51 0.69 30.22 -3.95
CA LEU A 51 -0.44 30.50 -4.85
C LEU A 51 -1.45 31.46 -4.24
N LEU A 52 -1.75 31.32 -2.94
CA LEU A 52 -2.68 32.20 -2.25
C LEU A 52 -2.11 33.61 -2.06
N THR A 53 -0.81 33.76 -1.85
CA THR A 53 -0.16 35.07 -1.78
C THR A 53 -0.12 35.75 -3.15
N GLU A 54 0.25 35.03 -4.21
CA GLU A 54 0.32 35.57 -5.57
C GLU A 54 -1.04 36.11 -6.05
N ASN A 55 -2.13 35.37 -5.79
CA ASN A 55 -3.47 35.82 -6.14
C ASN A 55 -3.98 37.01 -5.30
N ARG A 56 -3.35 37.30 -4.16
CA ARG A 56 -3.73 38.41 -3.27
C ARG A 56 -3.14 39.75 -3.71
N ASP A 57 -1.97 39.72 -4.36
CA ASP A 57 -1.26 40.91 -4.84
C ASP A 57 -1.77 41.41 -6.21
N VAL A 58 -2.66 40.66 -6.87
CA VAL A 58 -3.25 40.98 -8.18
C VAL A 58 -4.64 41.67 -8.06
N ALA A 59 -5.21 41.76 -6.86
CA ALA A 59 -6.51 42.39 -6.58
C ALA A 59 -6.36 43.72 -5.84
#